data_AF-A0A7V4U3Y0-F1
#
_entry.id   AF-A0A7V4U3Y0-F1
#
_cell.length_a   1.000
_cell.length_b   1.000
_cell.length_c   1.000
_cell.angle_alpha   90.00
_cell.angle_beta   90.00
_cell.angle_gamma   90.00
#
_symmetry.space_group_name_H-M   'P 1'
#
loop_
_entity.id
_entity.type
_entity.pdbx_description
1 polymer ?
#
loop_
_entity_poly.entity_id
_entity_poly.type
_entity_poly.pdbx_seq_one_letter_code
_entity_poly.pdbx_strand_id
1 'polypeptide(L)'
;MDKNYFVHESSFVDDNVQIGEGTKIWHFSHIQSGSVIGRGCVFGQNVNVGNNVRIGNYCKIQNNVSIYEGVELEDYVFCGPSMVFTNIIDPRCEFPQRGSAFYLKTVVKYGATIGANATIVCGHDIGRFAFIAAGAVVTKHVPDYALMAGVPARRIGWMSRHGARLSHPDDQGIMTCPKSGWKYKEVEKGLLRCLDWPEDKSIK
;
A
#
# COMPACT_ATOMS: atom_id res chain seq x y z
N MET A 1 -23.95 22.54 -1.66
CA MET A 1 -22.53 22.38 -2.06
C MET A 1 -22.40 20.94 -2.53
N ASP A 2 -22.22 20.76 -3.83
CA ASP A 2 -21.99 19.42 -4.38
C ASP A 2 -20.75 18.84 -3.72
N LYS A 3 -20.88 17.63 -3.17
CA LYS A 3 -19.72 16.91 -2.66
C LYS A 3 -18.81 16.63 -3.85
N ASN A 4 -17.59 17.16 -3.83
CA ASN A 4 -16.58 16.90 -4.86
C ASN A 4 -16.04 15.45 -4.82
N TYR A 5 -16.72 14.53 -4.14
CA TYR A 5 -16.38 13.12 -4.00
C TYR A 5 -17.68 12.28 -4.01
N PHE A 6 -17.55 11.01 -4.34
CA PHE A 6 -18.68 10.09 -4.44
C PHE A 6 -18.68 9.10 -3.28
N VAL A 7 -19.86 8.90 -2.67
CA VAL A 7 -20.12 7.84 -1.70
C VAL A 7 -21.39 7.13 -2.13
N HIS A 8 -21.30 5.82 -2.37
CA HIS A 8 -22.48 5.01 -2.64
C HIS A 8 -23.41 4.98 -1.43
N GLU A 9 -24.73 5.04 -1.65
CA GLU A 9 -25.76 5.12 -0.59
C GLU A 9 -25.72 3.96 0.42
N SER A 10 -25.19 2.81 0.01
CA SER A 10 -24.99 1.64 0.89
C SER A 10 -23.72 1.69 1.73
N SER A 11 -22.96 2.77 1.67
CA SER A 11 -21.72 2.96 2.44
C SER A 11 -21.95 3.97 3.55
N PHE A 12 -21.21 3.81 4.64
CA PHE A 12 -21.28 4.69 5.80
C PHE A 12 -19.95 5.43 5.98
N VAL A 13 -20.04 6.73 6.23
CA VAL A 13 -18.88 7.58 6.55
C VAL A 13 -19.24 8.27 7.86
N ASP A 14 -18.44 8.03 8.89
CA ASP A 14 -18.61 8.63 10.21
C ASP A 14 -18.40 10.15 10.16
N ASP A 15 -18.74 10.83 11.27
CA ASP A 15 -18.36 12.22 11.49
C ASP A 15 -16.83 12.40 11.57
N ASN A 16 -16.37 13.63 11.32
CA ASN A 16 -14.94 14.00 11.41
C ASN A 16 -14.01 13.23 10.44
N VAL A 17 -14.53 12.79 9.30
CA VAL A 17 -13.73 12.22 8.20
C VAL A 17 -13.42 13.30 7.17
N GLN A 18 -12.16 13.37 6.73
CA GLN A 18 -11.74 14.23 5.62
C GLN A 18 -11.57 13.39 4.35
N ILE A 19 -12.25 13.80 3.27
CA ILE A 19 -12.20 13.12 1.97
C ILE A 19 -11.84 14.12 0.89
N GLY A 20 -10.74 13.86 0.19
CA GLY A 20 -10.28 14.69 -0.92
C GLY A 20 -11.15 14.58 -2.18
N GLU A 21 -11.05 15.60 -3.01
CA GLU A 21 -11.78 15.71 -4.29
C GLU A 21 -11.54 14.52 -5.23
N GLY A 22 -12.56 14.13 -5.99
CA GLY A 22 -12.53 13.05 -6.97
C GLY A 22 -12.48 11.64 -6.37
N THR A 23 -12.43 11.52 -5.04
CA THR A 23 -12.43 10.21 -4.37
C THR A 23 -13.78 9.52 -4.53
N LYS A 24 -13.76 8.21 -4.73
CA LYS A 24 -14.96 7.37 -4.92
C LYS A 24 -14.98 6.23 -3.90
N ILE A 25 -16.06 6.15 -3.14
CA ILE A 25 -16.33 5.07 -2.18
C ILE A 25 -17.51 4.26 -2.70
N TRP A 26 -17.23 3.00 -3.08
CA TRP A 26 -18.22 2.06 -3.58
C TRP A 26 -18.88 1.26 -2.47
N HIS A 27 -19.90 0.50 -2.86
CA HIS A 27 -20.87 -0.22 -2.03
C HIS A 27 -20.33 -0.84 -0.73
N PHE A 28 -21.13 -0.72 0.34
CA PHE A 28 -20.93 -1.43 1.61
C PHE A 28 -19.59 -1.14 2.28
N SER A 29 -19.01 0.03 2.05
CA SER A 29 -17.78 0.45 2.71
C SER A 29 -18.09 1.24 3.98
N HIS A 30 -17.19 1.17 4.97
CA HIS A 30 -17.25 1.95 6.21
C HIS A 30 -15.96 2.76 6.37
N ILE A 31 -16.09 4.09 6.44
CA ILE A 31 -14.97 4.99 6.73
C ILE A 31 -15.17 5.59 8.12
N GLN A 32 -14.27 5.25 9.03
CA GLN A 32 -14.41 5.57 10.45
C GLN A 32 -13.79 6.92 10.82
N SER A 33 -14.26 7.46 11.95
CA SER A 33 -13.94 8.78 12.49
C SER A 33 -12.44 9.13 12.52
N GLY A 34 -12.11 10.40 12.24
CA GLY A 34 -10.74 10.90 12.30
C GLY A 34 -9.84 10.52 11.13
N SER A 35 -10.34 9.71 10.19
CA SER A 35 -9.60 9.32 8.98
C SER A 35 -9.40 10.50 8.04
N VAL A 36 -8.23 10.54 7.39
CA VAL A 36 -7.88 11.52 6.36
C VAL A 36 -7.56 10.78 5.05
N ILE A 37 -8.38 11.01 4.04
CA ILE A 37 -8.28 10.40 2.72
C ILE A 37 -7.97 11.48 1.69
N GLY A 38 -6.89 11.29 0.93
CA GLY A 38 -6.49 12.19 -0.15
C GLY A 38 -7.45 12.23 -1.34
N ARG A 39 -7.02 12.92 -2.40
CA ARG A 39 -7.82 13.13 -3.62
C ARG A 39 -7.70 11.97 -4.60
N GLY A 40 -8.74 11.75 -5.41
CA GLY A 40 -8.73 10.81 -6.52
C GLY A 40 -8.56 9.34 -6.12
N CYS A 41 -8.86 8.99 -4.87
CA CYS A 41 -8.79 7.62 -4.38
C CYS A 41 -10.01 6.81 -4.83
N VAL A 42 -9.86 5.49 -4.92
CA VAL A 42 -10.97 4.58 -5.23
C VAL A 42 -11.01 3.47 -4.19
N PHE A 43 -12.14 3.34 -3.51
CA PHE A 43 -12.42 2.28 -2.54
C PHE A 43 -13.48 1.37 -3.13
N GLY A 44 -13.14 0.10 -3.35
CA GLY A 44 -14.03 -0.93 -3.88
C GLY A 44 -15.16 -1.30 -2.93
N GLN A 45 -15.81 -2.43 -3.19
CA GLN A 45 -16.88 -2.94 -2.34
C GLN A 45 -16.32 -3.47 -1.00
N ASN A 46 -17.05 -3.24 0.10
CA ASN A 46 -16.74 -3.81 1.41
C ASN A 46 -15.33 -3.45 1.89
N VAL A 47 -14.96 -2.18 1.73
CA VAL A 47 -13.72 -1.64 2.29
C VAL A 47 -13.99 -1.03 3.65
N ASN A 48 -13.16 -1.38 4.64
CA ASN A 48 -13.19 -0.77 5.97
C ASN A 48 -11.95 0.09 6.17
N VAL A 49 -12.13 1.39 6.47
CA VAL A 49 -11.06 2.28 6.89
C VAL A 49 -11.25 2.57 8.37
N GLY A 50 -10.30 2.11 9.19
CA GLY A 50 -10.32 2.25 10.64
C GLY A 50 -10.14 3.69 11.11
N ASN A 51 -10.41 3.95 12.40
CA ASN A 51 -10.21 5.27 12.99
C ASN A 51 -8.79 5.81 12.77
N ASN A 52 -8.67 7.14 12.62
CA ASN A 52 -7.38 7.85 12.56
C ASN A 52 -6.43 7.39 11.44
N VAL A 53 -6.93 6.70 10.41
CA VAL A 53 -6.12 6.21 9.29
C VAL A 53 -5.79 7.37 8.33
N ARG A 54 -4.56 7.38 7.83
CA ARG A 54 -4.09 8.34 6.82
C ARG A 54 -3.85 7.64 5.48
N ILE A 55 -4.53 8.10 4.44
CA ILE A 55 -4.41 7.62 3.08
C ILE A 55 -4.08 8.82 2.18
N GLY A 56 -3.00 8.70 1.43
CA GLY A 56 -2.55 9.68 0.46
C GLY A 56 -3.49 9.82 -0.75
N ASN A 57 -2.96 10.42 -1.81
CA ASN A 57 -3.68 10.70 -3.04
C ASN A 57 -3.59 9.55 -4.04
N TYR A 58 -4.63 9.40 -4.86
CA TYR A 58 -4.67 8.48 -6.00
C TYR A 58 -4.45 7.01 -5.64
N CYS A 59 -4.73 6.63 -4.39
CA CYS A 59 -4.69 5.25 -3.94
C CYS A 59 -5.85 4.45 -4.53
N LYS A 60 -5.59 3.18 -4.82
CA LYS A 60 -6.61 2.24 -5.32
C LYS A 60 -6.72 1.08 -4.36
N ILE A 61 -7.84 1.04 -3.64
CA ILE A 61 -8.15 0.02 -2.66
C ILE A 61 -9.25 -0.85 -3.25
N GLN A 62 -8.90 -2.08 -3.62
CA GLN A 62 -9.84 -3.03 -4.22
C GLN A 62 -10.78 -3.62 -3.16
N ASN A 63 -11.74 -4.44 -3.61
CA ASN A 63 -12.78 -5.01 -2.75
C ASN A 63 -12.20 -5.79 -1.56
N ASN A 64 -12.93 -5.79 -0.44
CA ASN A 64 -12.66 -6.57 0.77
C ASN A 64 -11.33 -6.27 1.48
N VAL A 65 -10.83 -5.04 1.36
CA VAL A 65 -9.62 -4.61 2.07
C VAL A 65 -10.02 -3.89 3.35
N SER A 66 -9.41 -4.29 4.47
CA SER A 66 -9.54 -3.59 5.76
C SER A 66 -8.24 -2.87 6.10
N ILE A 67 -8.28 -1.55 6.17
CA ILE A 67 -7.16 -0.68 6.54
C ILE A 67 -7.37 -0.31 8.00
N TYR A 68 -6.75 -1.05 8.91
CA TYR A 68 -6.91 -0.85 10.34
C TYR A 68 -6.16 0.39 10.85
N GLU A 69 -6.57 0.89 12.01
CA GLU A 69 -5.80 1.90 12.73
C GLU A 69 -4.35 1.40 12.95
N GLY A 70 -3.39 2.30 12.71
CA GLY A 70 -1.96 1.98 12.65
C GLY A 70 -1.42 1.76 11.23
N VAL A 71 -2.29 1.55 10.23
CA VAL A 71 -1.88 1.50 8.82
C VAL A 71 -1.90 2.90 8.21
N GLU A 72 -0.84 3.26 7.49
CA GLU A 72 -0.76 4.49 6.70
C GLU A 72 -0.39 4.16 5.25
N LEU A 73 -1.09 4.78 4.31
CA LEU A 73 -0.81 4.62 2.88
C LEU A 73 -0.34 5.97 2.32
N GLU A 74 0.84 6.01 1.71
CA GLU A 74 1.31 7.16 0.92
C GLU A 74 0.60 7.21 -0.44
N ASP A 75 0.92 8.23 -1.25
CA ASP A 75 0.31 8.44 -2.56
C ASP A 75 0.55 7.28 -3.54
N TYR A 76 -0.42 7.06 -4.42
CA TYR A 76 -0.39 6.05 -5.50
C TYR A 76 -0.23 4.60 -5.04
N VAL A 77 -0.54 4.27 -3.79
CA VAL A 77 -0.56 2.90 -3.30
C VAL A 77 -1.70 2.10 -3.94
N PHE A 78 -1.39 0.86 -4.32
CA PHE A 78 -2.37 -0.11 -4.81
C PHE A 78 -2.53 -1.26 -3.81
N CYS A 79 -3.74 -1.43 -3.28
CA CYS A 79 -4.13 -2.58 -2.46
C CYS A 79 -5.02 -3.50 -3.30
N GLY A 80 -4.49 -4.66 -3.69
CA GLY A 80 -5.19 -5.65 -4.51
C GLY A 80 -6.40 -6.29 -3.80
N PRO A 81 -7.25 -7.00 -4.55
CA PRO A 81 -8.49 -7.57 -4.01
C PRO A 81 -8.20 -8.49 -2.81
N SER A 82 -8.93 -8.26 -1.72
CA SER A 82 -8.84 -9.04 -0.49
C SER A 82 -7.43 -9.15 0.10
N MET A 83 -6.52 -8.21 -0.17
CA MET A 83 -5.27 -8.15 0.59
C MET A 83 -5.58 -7.78 2.06
N VAL A 84 -4.73 -8.23 2.98
CA VAL A 84 -4.99 -8.18 4.41
C VAL A 84 -3.88 -7.42 5.14
N PHE A 85 -4.26 -6.42 5.91
CA PHE A 85 -3.40 -5.84 6.94
C PHE A 85 -3.69 -6.48 8.30
N THR A 86 -2.72 -6.43 9.22
CA THR A 86 -2.95 -6.63 10.65
C THR A 86 -2.46 -5.41 11.42
N ASN A 87 -2.77 -5.32 12.71
CA ASN A 87 -2.26 -4.27 13.61
C ASN A 87 -1.79 -4.79 14.97
N ILE A 88 -2.15 -6.02 15.35
CA ILE A 88 -1.67 -6.71 16.55
C ILE A 88 -0.87 -7.95 16.10
N ILE A 89 0.29 -8.15 16.71
CA ILE A 89 1.20 -9.25 16.33
C ILE A 89 0.76 -10.60 16.92
N ASP A 90 0.24 -10.59 18.14
CA ASP A 90 -0.05 -11.77 18.96
C ASP A 90 -1.46 -11.76 19.57
N PRO A 91 -2.53 -11.59 18.75
CA PRO A 91 -3.88 -11.43 19.27
C PRO A 91 -4.37 -12.69 20.01
N ARG A 92 -4.91 -12.49 21.22
CA ARG A 92 -5.59 -13.54 22.02
C ARG A 92 -6.94 -13.02 22.54
N CYS A 93 -8.02 -13.78 22.33
CA CYS A 93 -9.35 -13.37 22.74
C CYS A 93 -9.53 -13.29 24.27
N GLU A 94 -8.90 -14.20 25.02
CA GLU A 94 -8.94 -14.19 26.49
C GLU A 94 -8.13 -13.03 27.09
N PHE A 95 -7.15 -12.52 26.34
CA PHE A 95 -6.25 -11.42 26.74
C PHE A 95 -6.29 -10.30 25.69
N PRO A 96 -7.42 -9.58 25.58
CA PRO A 96 -7.63 -8.65 24.48
C PRO A 96 -6.73 -7.41 24.60
N GLN A 97 -5.92 -7.17 23.56
CA GLN A 97 -5.17 -5.93 23.38
C GLN A 97 -6.08 -4.90 22.67
N ARG A 98 -6.49 -3.84 23.37
CA ARG A 98 -7.47 -2.86 22.89
C ARG A 98 -6.94 -1.44 22.92
N GLY A 99 -7.19 -0.70 21.85
CA GLY A 99 -6.81 0.70 21.70
C GLY A 99 -5.45 0.90 21.06
N SER A 100 -5.21 2.14 20.61
CA SER A 100 -4.09 2.51 19.75
C SER A 100 -2.71 2.23 20.34
N ALA A 101 -2.60 2.10 21.68
CA ALA A 101 -1.35 1.76 22.36
C ALA A 101 -0.79 0.37 22.00
N PHE A 102 -1.64 -0.55 21.51
CA PHE A 102 -1.23 -1.90 21.12
C PHE A 102 -1.00 -2.06 19.62
N TYR A 103 -1.40 -1.07 18.81
CA TYR A 103 -1.38 -1.20 17.36
C TYR A 103 0.01 -0.86 16.81
N LEU A 104 0.61 -1.81 16.11
CA LEU A 104 1.89 -1.61 15.44
C LEU A 104 1.70 -0.90 14.11
N LYS A 105 2.49 0.16 13.93
CA LYS A 105 2.44 0.98 12.73
C LYS A 105 2.92 0.21 11.50
N THR A 106 2.21 0.36 10.38
CA THR A 106 2.61 -0.19 9.08
C THR A 106 2.48 0.91 8.02
N VAL A 107 3.60 1.38 7.49
CA VAL A 107 3.60 2.39 6.42
C VAL A 107 3.80 1.74 5.07
N VAL A 108 2.84 1.95 4.17
CA VAL A 108 2.94 1.54 2.76
C VAL A 108 3.34 2.77 1.94
N LYS A 109 4.57 2.77 1.47
CA LYS A 109 5.18 3.95 0.84
C LYS A 109 4.73 4.13 -0.60
N TYR A 110 5.07 5.31 -1.14
CA TYR A 110 4.66 5.82 -2.43
C TYR A 110 4.72 4.77 -3.54
N GLY A 111 3.62 4.62 -4.28
CA GLY A 111 3.54 3.77 -5.47
C GLY A 111 3.69 2.26 -5.21
N ALA A 112 3.74 1.80 -3.96
CA ALA A 112 3.83 0.39 -3.65
C ALA A 112 2.56 -0.36 -4.10
N THR A 113 2.75 -1.60 -4.52
CA THR A 113 1.69 -2.51 -4.94
C THR A 113 1.63 -3.70 -4.00
N ILE A 114 0.46 -3.95 -3.42
CA ILE A 114 0.17 -5.16 -2.67
C ILE A 114 -0.78 -6.02 -3.49
N GLY A 115 -0.32 -7.19 -3.90
CA GLY A 115 -1.06 -8.11 -4.76
C GLY A 115 -2.31 -8.67 -4.09
N ALA A 116 -3.19 -9.25 -4.92
CA ALA A 116 -4.43 -9.86 -4.46
C ALA A 116 -4.15 -10.91 -3.37
N ASN A 117 -4.96 -10.89 -2.31
CA ASN A 117 -4.90 -11.85 -1.21
C ASN A 117 -3.52 -11.97 -0.52
N ALA A 118 -2.65 -10.96 -0.65
CA ALA A 118 -1.40 -10.89 0.11
C ALA A 118 -1.68 -10.39 1.54
N THR A 119 -0.86 -10.82 2.49
CA THR A 119 -1.01 -10.47 3.92
C THR A 119 0.22 -9.72 4.41
N ILE A 120 0.01 -8.59 5.07
CA ILE A 120 1.06 -7.81 5.71
C ILE A 120 0.96 -7.97 7.23
N VAL A 121 1.93 -8.64 7.82
CA VAL A 121 2.07 -8.67 9.29
C VAL A 121 2.49 -7.27 9.76
N CYS A 122 1.76 -6.75 10.75
CA CYS A 122 1.95 -5.42 11.30
C CYS A 122 3.37 -5.13 11.79
N GLY A 123 3.76 -3.85 11.79
CA GLY A 123 5.10 -3.42 12.21
C GLY A 123 6.14 -3.48 11.09
N HIS A 124 5.73 -3.73 9.85
CA HIS A 124 6.61 -3.91 8.71
C HIS A 124 6.24 -2.98 7.55
N ASP A 125 6.99 -1.89 7.42
CA ASP A 125 6.87 -0.98 6.30
C ASP A 125 7.12 -1.64 4.93
N ILE A 126 6.37 -1.16 3.94
CA ILE A 126 6.50 -1.54 2.55
C ILE A 126 7.15 -0.39 1.78
N GLY A 127 8.32 -0.63 1.20
CA GLY A 127 9.12 0.35 0.47
C GLY A 127 8.44 0.94 -0.77
N ARG A 128 8.97 2.07 -1.24
CA ARG A 128 8.48 2.79 -2.42
C ARG A 128 8.51 1.88 -3.63
N PHE A 129 7.44 1.85 -4.42
CA PHE A 129 7.31 1.02 -5.62
C PHE A 129 7.60 -0.48 -5.39
N ALA A 130 7.62 -0.94 -4.13
CA ALA A 130 7.73 -2.36 -3.85
C ALA A 130 6.50 -3.08 -4.41
N PHE A 131 6.67 -4.36 -4.73
CA PHE A 131 5.64 -5.16 -5.34
C PHE A 131 5.51 -6.48 -4.58
N ILE A 132 4.43 -6.60 -3.82
CA ILE A 132 4.09 -7.84 -3.13
C ILE A 132 3.26 -8.68 -4.08
N ALA A 133 3.76 -9.86 -4.44
CA ALA A 133 3.04 -10.78 -5.30
C ALA A 133 1.74 -11.26 -4.63
N ALA A 134 0.78 -11.70 -5.44
CA ALA A 134 -0.47 -12.25 -4.95
C ALA A 134 -0.22 -13.43 -3.99
N GLY A 135 -1.00 -13.51 -2.91
CA GLY A 135 -0.91 -14.56 -1.89
C GLY A 135 0.34 -14.54 -1.02
N ALA A 136 1.25 -13.57 -1.17
CA ALA A 136 2.47 -13.51 -0.37
C ALA A 136 2.19 -13.04 1.07
N VAL A 137 2.98 -13.54 2.04
CA VAL A 137 2.85 -13.14 3.45
C VAL A 137 4.10 -12.39 3.90
N VAL A 138 4.01 -11.08 4.04
CA VAL A 138 5.11 -10.21 4.45
C VAL A 138 5.27 -10.25 5.96
N THR A 139 6.47 -10.64 6.41
CA THR A 139 6.82 -10.78 7.85
C THR A 139 8.07 -9.98 8.24
N LYS A 140 8.52 -9.06 7.38
CA LYS A 140 9.68 -8.17 7.57
C LYS A 140 9.52 -6.92 6.72
N HIS A 141 10.23 -5.84 7.06
CA HIS A 141 10.33 -4.66 6.21
C HIS A 141 10.72 -5.01 4.77
N VAL A 142 10.07 -4.33 3.81
CA VAL A 142 10.28 -4.55 2.38
C VAL A 142 11.06 -3.36 1.81
N PRO A 143 12.23 -3.57 1.17
CA PRO A 143 12.97 -2.49 0.52
C PRO A 143 12.20 -1.84 -0.63
N ASP A 144 12.55 -0.59 -0.94
CA ASP A 144 12.07 0.11 -2.13
C ASP A 144 12.31 -0.76 -3.38
N TYR A 145 11.35 -0.80 -4.29
CA TYR A 145 11.36 -1.58 -5.55
C TYR A 145 11.35 -3.10 -5.40
N ALA A 146 11.41 -3.66 -4.19
CA ALA A 146 11.56 -5.10 -4.02
C ALA A 146 10.34 -5.86 -4.56
N LEU A 147 10.60 -6.90 -5.36
CA LEU A 147 9.59 -7.88 -5.75
C LEU A 147 9.58 -9.02 -4.72
N MET A 148 8.53 -9.10 -3.92
CA MET A 148 8.38 -10.05 -2.83
C MET A 148 7.36 -11.14 -3.17
N ALA A 149 7.68 -12.41 -2.93
CA ALA A 149 6.75 -13.52 -3.17
C ALA A 149 6.92 -14.65 -2.14
N GLY A 150 5.87 -15.44 -1.93
CA GLY A 150 5.88 -16.64 -1.09
C GLY A 150 5.37 -16.45 0.34
N VAL A 151 5.37 -17.54 1.10
CA VAL A 151 4.91 -17.61 2.50
C VAL A 151 5.97 -18.33 3.34
N PRO A 152 6.72 -17.60 4.19
CA PRO A 152 6.82 -16.15 4.26
C PRO A 152 7.48 -15.55 3.01
N ALA A 153 7.17 -14.28 2.72
CA ALA A 153 7.64 -13.60 1.52
C ALA A 153 9.16 -13.44 1.51
N ARG A 154 9.77 -13.62 0.34
CA ARG A 154 11.19 -13.41 0.07
C ARG A 154 11.35 -12.55 -1.19
N ARG A 155 12.44 -11.77 -1.23
CA ARG A 155 12.78 -10.98 -2.41
C ARG A 155 13.22 -11.91 -3.53
N ILE A 156 12.51 -11.90 -4.65
CA ILE A 156 12.82 -12.68 -5.86
C ILE A 156 13.32 -11.80 -7.02
N GLY A 157 13.45 -10.49 -6.78
CA GLY A 157 13.97 -9.54 -7.74
C GLY A 157 13.55 -8.13 -7.42
N TRP A 158 13.52 -7.31 -8.46
CA TRP A 158 13.18 -5.89 -8.39
C TRP A 158 12.09 -5.56 -9.42
N MET A 159 11.25 -4.59 -9.08
CA MET A 159 10.23 -4.00 -9.95
C MET A 159 10.60 -2.55 -10.24
N SER A 160 10.38 -2.12 -11.48
CA SER A 160 10.46 -0.71 -11.87
C SER A 160 9.22 0.06 -11.42
N ARG A 161 9.30 1.41 -11.43
CA ARG A 161 8.15 2.31 -11.21
C ARG A 161 6.97 2.06 -12.16
N HIS A 162 7.25 1.51 -13.33
CA HIS A 162 6.27 1.20 -14.37
C HIS A 162 5.61 -0.18 -14.20
N GLY A 163 5.84 -0.85 -13.07
CA GLY A 163 5.26 -2.16 -12.76
C GLY A 163 5.74 -3.25 -13.72
N ALA A 164 7.04 -3.25 -14.03
CA ALA A 164 7.68 -4.32 -14.78
C ALA A 164 8.90 -4.83 -14.02
N ARG A 165 9.06 -6.16 -14.01
CA ARG A 165 10.22 -6.80 -13.39
C ARG A 165 11.47 -6.31 -14.12
N LEU A 166 12.44 -5.85 -13.36
CA LEU A 166 13.71 -5.42 -13.92
C LEU A 166 14.46 -6.61 -14.50
N SER A 167 15.21 -6.34 -15.58
CA SER A 167 16.05 -7.34 -16.22
C SER A 167 17.12 -7.87 -15.25
N HIS A 168 17.81 -8.93 -15.66
CA HIS A 168 19.10 -9.24 -15.05
C HIS A 168 20.04 -8.03 -15.19
N PRO A 169 20.89 -7.78 -14.19
CA PRO A 169 21.90 -6.74 -14.28
C PRO A 169 22.89 -7.07 -15.41
N ASP A 170 23.32 -6.04 -16.13
CA ASP A 170 24.45 -6.14 -17.06
C ASP A 170 25.80 -6.19 -16.32
N ASP A 171 26.91 -6.20 -17.08
CA ASP A 171 28.27 -6.25 -16.54
C ASP A 171 28.62 -5.06 -15.61
N GLN A 172 27.85 -3.96 -15.68
CA GLN A 172 28.00 -2.78 -14.83
C GLN A 172 27.04 -2.78 -13.62
N GLY A 173 26.24 -3.84 -13.47
CA GLY A 173 25.23 -3.95 -12.43
C GLY A 173 23.95 -3.18 -12.73
N ILE A 174 23.77 -2.69 -13.96
CA ILE A 174 22.61 -1.88 -14.36
C ILE A 174 21.49 -2.80 -14.82
N MET A 175 20.30 -2.55 -14.31
CA MET A 175 19.07 -3.22 -14.72
C MET A 175 18.19 -2.24 -15.49
N THR A 176 17.59 -2.69 -16.59
CA THR A 176 16.77 -1.85 -17.45
C THR A 176 15.31 -2.23 -17.33
N CYS A 177 14.44 -1.22 -17.16
CA CYS A 177 13.00 -1.41 -17.20
C CYS A 177 12.55 -1.73 -18.63
N PRO A 178 11.91 -2.88 -18.89
CA PRO A 178 11.51 -3.25 -20.24
C PRO A 178 10.35 -2.40 -20.80
N LYS A 179 9.62 -1.67 -19.94
CA LYS A 179 8.51 -0.79 -20.36
C LYS A 179 8.94 0.63 -20.71
N SER A 180 9.89 1.19 -19.97
CA SER A 180 10.28 2.61 -20.08
C SER A 180 11.69 2.83 -20.59
N GLY A 181 12.53 1.79 -20.62
CA GLY A 181 13.96 1.92 -20.88
C GLY A 181 14.75 2.52 -19.72
N TRP A 182 14.11 2.90 -18.60
CA TRP A 182 14.80 3.50 -17.46
C TRP A 182 15.75 2.53 -16.79
N LYS A 183 16.91 3.04 -16.38
CA LYS A 183 18.01 2.31 -15.76
C LYS A 183 17.92 2.39 -14.24
N TYR A 184 18.26 1.29 -13.61
CA TYR A 184 18.27 1.11 -12.17
C TYR A 184 19.55 0.41 -11.77
N LYS A 185 20.03 0.71 -10.55
CA LYS A 185 21.21 0.04 -10.00
C LYS A 185 21.03 -0.18 -8.51
N GLU A 186 21.47 -1.35 -8.05
CA GLU A 186 21.62 -1.63 -6.64
C GLU A 186 22.90 -0.93 -6.18
N VAL A 187 22.76 0.22 -5.50
CA VAL A 187 23.89 1.06 -5.07
C VAL A 187 24.58 0.49 -3.82
N GLU A 188 23.80 -0.22 -3.01
CA GLU A 188 24.24 -0.98 -1.85
C GLU A 188 23.35 -2.21 -1.72
N LYS A 189 23.77 -3.21 -0.95
CA LYS A 189 23.01 -4.45 -0.79
C LYS A 189 21.59 -4.17 -0.27
N GLY A 190 20.60 -4.47 -1.10
CA GLY A 190 19.18 -4.26 -0.81
C GLY A 190 18.67 -2.83 -1.06
N LEU A 191 19.49 -1.94 -1.63
CA LEU A 191 19.11 -0.57 -1.94
C LEU A 191 19.17 -0.32 -3.45
N LEU A 192 18.01 -0.42 -4.11
CA LEU A 192 17.86 -0.10 -5.52
C LEU A 192 17.52 1.39 -5.71
N ARG A 193 18.15 2.03 -6.70
CA ARG A 193 17.83 3.39 -7.14
C ARG A 193 17.59 3.45 -8.64
N CYS A 194 16.65 4.30 -9.06
CA CYS A 194 16.50 4.71 -10.44
C CYS A 194 17.62 5.71 -10.79
N LEU A 195 18.30 5.49 -11.91
CA LEU A 195 19.37 6.36 -12.39
C LEU A 195 18.82 7.49 -13.29
N ASP A 196 17.70 7.25 -13.95
CA ASP A 196 17.17 8.16 -14.97
C ASP A 196 16.08 9.10 -14.44
N TRP A 197 15.65 8.95 -13.18
CA TRP A 197 14.63 9.82 -12.58
C TRP A 197 14.76 9.95 -11.05
N PRO A 198 14.59 11.16 -10.47
CA PRO A 198 14.68 11.37 -9.01
C PRO A 198 13.67 10.56 -8.19
N GLU A 199 14.08 10.11 -6.99
CA GLU A 199 13.25 9.29 -6.09
C GLU A 199 12.08 10.04 -5.43
N ASP A 200 12.21 11.36 -5.31
CA ASP A 200 11.29 12.27 -4.63
C ASP A 200 10.25 12.91 -5.58
N LYS A 201 10.36 12.69 -6.90
CA LYS A 201 9.46 13.28 -7.89
C LYS A 201 8.47 12.27 -8.46
N SER A 202 7.19 12.68 -8.46
CA SER A 202 6.13 12.02 -9.23
C SER A 202 6.48 11.97 -10.72
N ILE A 203 6.01 10.92 -11.41
CA ILE A 203 6.10 10.79 -12.88
C ILE A 203 4.91 11.49 -13.56
N LYS A 204 3.82 11.71 -12.81
CA LYS A 204 2.61 12.41 -13.26
C LYS A 204 2.61 13.85 -12.79
#